data_AF-A0A0C2SVY0-F1
#
_entry.id   AF-A0A0C2SVY0-F1
#
_cell.length_a   1.000
_cell.length_b   1.000
_cell.length_c   1.000
_cell.angle_alpha   90.00
_cell.angle_beta   90.00
_cell.angle_gamma   90.00
#
_symmetry.space_group_name_H-M   'P 1'
#
loop_
_entity.id
_entity.type
_entity.pdbx_description
1 polymer ?
#
loop_
_entity_poly.entity_id
_entity_poly.type
_entity_poly.pdbx_seq_one_letter_code
_entity_poly.pdbx_strand_id
1 'polypeptide(L)'
;MPEPVQWIPPRLDLGRERLLAKHPSSKAVPLDQLQNRYGATFFVVALRQYISKTNNPRITPRDLESSLWNVHLPFWSLPAWHVIKFLRTDPVTGTSTTADSIHACPARSDKHGRPIPGRFDTALINDGTWRCTWCESLTNFTGYRVGRIHVLFSIPPRYHVRLFEANVPVPAHLAYVAWYSAFGNPDPNHGMFKVAPLKDRDGQHICSIISVANICRSVHLLPKFGPVAPVEWTSSNVLDLCPAFFVSNFTDKHLFRTLFDTDE
;
A
#
# COMPACT_ATOMS: atom_id res chain seq x y z
N MET A 1 8.49 42.46 -10.10
CA MET A 1 7.83 41.45 -10.96
C MET A 1 7.49 40.27 -10.07
N PRO A 2 6.26 39.73 -10.10
CA PRO A 2 6.01 38.43 -9.49
C PRO A 2 6.86 37.38 -10.22
N GLU A 3 7.46 36.46 -9.47
CA GLU A 3 8.29 35.39 -10.03
C GLU A 3 7.49 34.58 -11.07
N PRO A 4 8.12 34.16 -12.18
CA PRO A 4 7.46 33.31 -13.16
C PRO A 4 7.13 31.97 -12.52
N VAL A 5 5.84 31.76 -12.21
CA VAL A 5 5.33 30.47 -11.78
C VAL A 5 5.49 29.50 -12.94
N GLN A 6 6.39 28.52 -12.78
CA GLN A 6 6.60 27.48 -13.78
C GLN A 6 5.28 26.73 -13.99
N TRP A 7 4.65 26.94 -15.14
CA TRP A 7 3.39 26.28 -15.49
C TRP A 7 3.67 24.79 -15.74
N ILE A 8 3.41 23.98 -14.72
CA ILE A 8 3.40 22.53 -14.86
C ILE A 8 1.97 22.13 -15.24
N PRO A 9 1.76 21.44 -16.38
CA PRO A 9 0.42 21.11 -16.83
C PRO A 9 -0.36 20.36 -15.75
N PRO A 10 -1.69 20.58 -15.64
CA PRO A 10 -2.53 19.80 -14.75
C PRO A 10 -2.27 18.30 -14.92
N ARG A 11 -1.83 17.63 -13.84
CA ARG A 11 -1.39 16.21 -13.74
C ARG A 11 0.09 15.90 -14.00
N LEU A 12 0.97 16.92 -13.97
CA LEU A 12 2.44 16.77 -13.96
C LEU A 12 3.12 17.32 -12.69
N ASP A 13 2.34 17.80 -11.72
CA ASP A 13 2.81 18.27 -10.40
C ASP A 13 3.10 17.11 -9.44
N LEU A 14 4.37 16.96 -9.07
CA LEU A 14 4.91 15.85 -8.27
C LEU A 14 4.43 15.87 -6.81
N GLY A 15 3.97 17.02 -6.31
CA GLY A 15 3.55 17.21 -4.92
C GLY A 15 2.11 16.75 -4.68
N ARG A 16 1.92 15.50 -4.25
CA ARG A 16 0.63 15.05 -3.71
C ARG A 16 0.69 14.98 -2.20
N GLU A 17 -0.17 15.73 -1.53
CA GLU A 17 -0.32 15.63 -0.08
C GLU A 17 -1.24 14.45 0.25
N ARG A 18 -0.77 13.54 1.12
CA ARG A 18 -1.61 12.46 1.63
C ARG A 18 -2.43 12.94 2.81
N LEU A 19 -3.72 12.67 2.74
CA LEU A 19 -4.66 13.01 3.79
C LEU A 19 -5.51 11.80 4.18
N LEU A 20 -5.56 11.55 5.48
CA LEU A 20 -6.53 10.65 6.10
C LEU A 20 -7.55 11.48 6.87
N ALA A 21 -8.76 10.95 7.02
CA ALA A 21 -9.77 11.59 7.86
C ALA A 21 -9.25 11.74 9.30
N LYS A 22 -9.55 12.87 9.93
CA LYS A 22 -9.19 13.15 11.34
C LYS A 22 -9.64 12.03 12.30
N HIS A 23 -10.78 11.42 12.01
CA HIS A 23 -11.35 10.35 12.80
C HIS A 23 -11.41 9.04 11.99
N PRO A 24 -11.20 7.89 12.65
CA PRO A 24 -11.28 6.59 11.99
C PRO A 24 -12.71 6.30 11.51
N SER A 25 -12.81 5.64 10.36
CA SER A 25 -14.07 5.13 9.81
C SER A 25 -14.72 4.11 10.74
N SER A 26 -13.90 3.34 11.48
CA SER A 26 -14.34 2.43 12.53
C SER A 26 -13.47 2.62 13.78
N LYS A 27 -14.08 3.06 14.88
CA LYS A 27 -13.35 3.48 16.10
C LYS A 27 -12.62 2.34 16.81
N ALA A 28 -13.17 1.14 16.75
CA ALA A 28 -12.59 -0.05 17.36
C ALA A 28 -12.97 -1.28 16.52
N VAL A 29 -11.99 -1.82 15.80
CA VAL A 29 -12.13 -3.06 15.05
C VAL A 29 -11.36 -4.16 15.79
N PRO A 30 -12.05 -5.20 16.28
CA PRO A 30 -11.41 -6.36 16.90
C PRO A 30 -10.37 -7.04 15.99
N LEU A 31 -9.31 -7.61 16.57
CA LEU A 31 -8.23 -8.24 15.80
C LEU A 31 -8.72 -9.44 14.96
N ASP A 32 -9.67 -10.22 15.47
CA ASP A 32 -10.34 -11.30 14.73
C ASP A 32 -11.11 -10.76 13.51
N GLN A 33 -11.77 -9.61 13.65
CA GLN A 33 -12.50 -8.97 12.56
C GLN A 33 -11.54 -8.45 11.47
N LEU A 34 -10.35 -7.97 11.84
CA LEU A 34 -9.32 -7.61 10.86
C LEU A 34 -8.90 -8.84 10.03
N GLN A 35 -8.72 -9.99 10.68
CA GLN A 35 -8.35 -11.22 9.97
C GLN A 35 -9.48 -11.72 9.07
N ASN A 36 -10.70 -11.80 9.59
CA ASN A 36 -11.82 -12.46 8.92
C ASN A 36 -12.53 -11.59 7.89
N ARG A 37 -12.66 -10.27 8.13
CA ARG A 37 -13.43 -9.37 7.24
C ARG A 37 -12.59 -8.48 6.35
N TYR A 38 -11.40 -8.10 6.80
CA TYR A 38 -10.49 -7.27 6.00
C TYR A 38 -9.55 -8.12 5.13
N GLY A 39 -9.57 -9.45 5.27
CA GLY A 39 -8.64 -10.34 4.57
C GLY A 39 -7.20 -10.25 5.10
N ALA A 40 -7.00 -9.68 6.29
CA ALA A 40 -5.69 -9.54 6.91
C ALA A 40 -5.34 -10.78 7.75
N THR A 41 -5.33 -11.96 7.13
CA THR A 41 -5.17 -13.27 7.79
C THR A 41 -4.01 -13.32 8.79
N PHE A 42 -2.85 -12.79 8.41
CA PHE A 42 -1.63 -12.77 9.24
C PHE A 42 -1.42 -11.44 10.00
N PHE A 43 -2.48 -10.67 10.24
CA PHE A 43 -2.38 -9.33 10.86
C PHE A 43 -1.59 -9.32 12.17
N VAL A 44 -1.90 -10.22 13.11
CA VAL A 44 -1.23 -10.28 14.42
C VAL A 44 0.27 -10.58 14.28
N VAL A 45 0.62 -11.52 13.39
CA VAL A 45 2.01 -11.90 13.14
C VAL A 45 2.76 -10.74 12.48
N ALA A 46 2.18 -10.12 11.46
CA ALA A 46 2.76 -8.96 10.79
C ALA A 46 2.95 -7.78 11.75
N LEU A 47 2.04 -7.60 12.72
CA LEU A 47 2.13 -6.51 13.70
C LEU A 47 3.27 -6.74 14.68
N ARG A 48 3.42 -7.98 15.17
CA ARG A 48 4.57 -8.36 16.00
C ARG A 48 5.88 -8.20 15.27
N GLN A 49 5.95 -8.66 14.00
CA GLN A 49 7.13 -8.47 13.16
C GLN A 49 7.48 -6.99 12.97
N TYR A 50 6.47 -6.15 12.73
CA TYR A 50 6.65 -4.71 12.62
C TYR A 50 7.24 -4.13 13.91
N ILE A 51 6.62 -4.41 15.06
CA ILE A 51 7.09 -3.93 16.36
C ILE A 51 8.53 -4.39 16.65
N SER A 52 8.84 -5.68 16.46
CA SER A 52 10.19 -6.22 16.65
C SER A 52 11.23 -5.54 15.76
N LYS A 53 10.92 -5.34 14.48
CA LYS A 53 11.83 -4.65 13.52
C LYS A 53 11.98 -3.17 13.84
N THR A 54 10.92 -2.53 14.34
CA THR A 54 10.94 -1.13 14.74
C THR A 54 11.82 -0.92 15.96
N ASN A 55 11.76 -1.82 16.95
CA ASN A 55 12.63 -1.77 18.13
C ASN A 55 14.08 -2.18 17.83
N ASN A 56 14.28 -3.19 16.98
CA ASN A 56 15.60 -3.63 16.57
C ASN A 56 15.72 -3.71 15.04
N PRO A 57 16.15 -2.63 14.37
CA PRO A 57 16.28 -2.60 12.91
C PRO A 57 17.31 -3.58 12.34
N ARG A 58 18.25 -4.06 13.16
CA ARG A 58 19.31 -4.99 12.76
C ARG A 58 18.99 -6.46 13.08
N ILE A 59 17.76 -6.74 13.52
CA ILE A 59 17.34 -8.10 13.88
C ILE A 59 17.48 -9.05 12.69
N THR A 60 18.10 -10.22 12.93
CA THR A 60 18.23 -11.24 11.89
C THR A 60 16.88 -11.96 11.68
N PRO A 61 16.62 -12.57 10.52
CA PRO A 61 15.39 -13.31 10.29
C PRO A 61 15.15 -14.43 11.31
N ARG A 62 16.21 -15.14 11.74
CA ARG A 62 16.13 -16.20 12.76
C ARG A 62 15.75 -15.63 14.13
N ASP A 63 16.38 -14.53 14.52
CA ASP A 63 16.09 -13.89 15.81
C ASP A 63 14.70 -13.25 15.81
N LEU A 64 14.25 -12.77 14.65
CA LEU A 64 12.92 -12.20 14.46
C LEU A 64 11.83 -13.21 14.82
N GLU A 65 11.89 -14.43 14.27
CA GLU A 65 10.91 -15.49 14.56
C GLU A 65 10.82 -15.78 16.06
N SER A 66 11.96 -15.84 16.73
CA SER A 66 12.03 -16.07 18.18
C SER A 66 11.45 -14.89 18.97
N SER A 67 11.68 -13.65 18.51
CA SER A 67 11.19 -12.44 19.16
C SER A 67 9.66 -12.29 19.12
N LEU A 68 8.97 -12.91 18.14
CA LEU A 68 7.53 -12.71 17.96
C LEU A 68 6.72 -13.17 19.18
N TRP A 69 7.18 -14.23 19.85
CA TRP A 69 6.54 -14.78 21.04
C TRP A 69 6.62 -13.82 22.24
N ASN A 70 7.63 -12.97 22.28
CA ASN A 70 7.85 -12.00 23.36
C ASN A 70 7.01 -10.72 23.18
N VAL A 71 6.43 -10.49 22.01
CA VAL A 71 5.61 -9.30 21.74
C VAL A 71 4.16 -9.56 22.15
N HIS A 72 3.82 -9.08 23.35
CA HIS A 72 2.45 -9.10 23.88
C HIS A 72 1.68 -7.83 23.49
N LEU A 73 0.56 -8.00 22.78
CA LEU A 73 -0.29 -6.89 22.37
C LEU A 73 -1.23 -6.50 23.54
N PRO A 74 -1.16 -5.25 24.07
CA PRO A 74 -1.97 -4.82 25.21
C PRO A 74 -3.39 -4.39 24.80
N PHE A 75 -3.89 -4.87 23.66
CA PHE A 75 -5.20 -4.50 23.11
C PHE A 75 -5.78 -5.62 22.25
N TRP A 76 -7.11 -5.57 22.11
CA TRP A 76 -7.90 -6.55 21.35
C TRP A 76 -8.56 -5.92 20.12
N SER A 77 -8.47 -4.59 19.97
CA SER A 77 -9.09 -3.83 18.89
C SER A 77 -8.28 -2.58 18.55
N LEU A 78 -8.32 -2.16 17.28
CA LEU A 78 -7.64 -0.98 16.78
C LEU A 78 -8.59 -0.07 15.99
N PRO A 79 -8.38 1.26 16.00
CA PRO A 79 -9.09 2.16 15.10
C PRO A 79 -8.66 1.90 13.65
N ALA A 80 -9.63 1.85 12.74
CA ALA A 80 -9.40 1.61 11.32
C ALA A 80 -9.96 2.73 10.44
N TRP A 81 -9.20 3.07 9.40
CA TRP A 81 -9.58 3.98 8.33
C TRP A 81 -9.84 3.17 7.06
N HIS A 82 -10.73 3.68 6.21
CA HIS A 82 -11.11 2.99 4.97
C HIS A 82 -10.65 3.70 3.71
N VAL A 83 -10.12 4.93 3.82
CA VAL A 83 -9.71 5.73 2.65
C VAL A 83 -8.46 6.56 2.96
N ILE A 84 -7.50 6.55 2.04
CA ILE A 84 -6.44 7.57 1.90
C ILE A 84 -6.83 8.45 0.73
N LYS A 85 -6.74 9.77 0.88
CA LYS A 85 -6.88 10.73 -0.21
C LYS A 85 -5.53 11.34 -0.53
N PHE A 86 -5.27 11.57 -1.81
CA PHE A 86 -4.14 12.33 -2.30
C PHE A 86 -4.68 13.64 -2.84
N LEU A 87 -4.35 14.73 -2.17
CA LEU A 87 -4.72 16.07 -2.57
C LEU A 87 -3.68 16.63 -3.52
N ARG A 88 -4.17 17.45 -4.44
CA ARG A 88 -3.38 18.23 -5.36
C ARG A 88 -3.83 19.68 -5.27
N THR A 89 -2.88 20.56 -4.99
CA THR A 89 -3.12 21.99 -4.95
C THR A 89 -2.78 22.56 -6.31
N ASP A 90 -3.75 23.25 -6.92
CA ASP A 90 -3.50 23.96 -8.16
C ASP A 90 -2.59 25.18 -7.88
N PRO A 91 -1.41 25.29 -8.53
CA PRO A 91 -0.48 26.39 -8.27
C PRO A 91 -1.01 27.76 -8.70
N VAL A 92 -2.00 27.82 -9.60
CA VAL A 92 -2.57 29.08 -10.09
C VAL A 92 -3.71 29.55 -9.19
N THR A 93 -4.64 28.64 -8.85
CA THR A 93 -5.83 29.00 -8.06
C THR A 93 -5.66 28.79 -6.55
N GLY A 94 -4.58 28.13 -6.12
CA GLY A 94 -4.36 27.73 -4.73
C GLY A 94 -5.37 26.71 -4.20
N THR A 95 -6.25 26.18 -5.05
CA THR A 95 -7.34 25.29 -4.62
C THR A 95 -6.86 23.85 -4.55
N SER A 96 -7.05 23.20 -3.39
CA SER A 96 -6.74 21.79 -3.20
C SER A 96 -7.92 20.90 -3.59
N THR A 97 -7.69 19.97 -4.52
CA THR A 97 -8.68 18.98 -4.99
C THR A 97 -8.17 17.56 -4.75
N THR A 98 -9.06 16.58 -4.63
CA THR A 98 -8.65 15.18 -4.52
C THR A 98 -8.23 14.66 -5.90
N ALA A 99 -6.95 14.38 -6.07
CA ALA A 99 -6.40 13.85 -7.32
C ALA A 99 -6.49 12.33 -7.40
N ASP A 100 -6.35 11.63 -6.27
CA ASP A 100 -6.36 10.17 -6.20
C ASP A 100 -6.85 9.71 -4.81
N SER A 101 -7.32 8.47 -4.72
CA SER A 101 -7.75 7.87 -3.46
C SER A 101 -7.55 6.36 -3.47
N ILE A 102 -7.14 5.83 -2.32
CA ILE A 102 -6.98 4.40 -2.08
C ILE A 102 -8.01 3.96 -1.05
N HIS A 103 -8.77 2.91 -1.37
CA HIS A 103 -9.76 2.31 -0.48
C HIS A 103 -9.26 1.02 0.17
N ALA A 104 -9.63 0.83 1.44
CA ALA A 104 -9.40 -0.36 2.24
C ALA A 104 -10.66 -0.70 3.06
N CYS A 105 -11.74 -0.99 2.36
CA CYS A 105 -13.08 -1.20 2.91
C CYS A 105 -13.41 -2.70 2.96
N PRO A 106 -13.79 -3.27 4.11
CA PRO A 106 -14.31 -4.62 4.16
C PRO A 106 -15.69 -4.71 3.52
N ALA A 107 -16.13 -5.93 3.18
CA ALA A 107 -17.49 -6.16 2.72
C ALA A 107 -18.51 -5.70 3.78
N ARG A 108 -19.58 -5.07 3.32
CA ARG A 108 -20.65 -4.52 4.18
C ARG A 108 -22.01 -4.67 3.51
N SER A 109 -23.07 -4.39 4.25
CA SER A 109 -24.41 -4.28 3.67
C SER A 109 -24.82 -2.81 3.55
N ASP A 110 -25.54 -2.47 2.50
CA ASP A 110 -26.18 -1.15 2.36
C ASP A 110 -27.36 -1.00 3.33
N LYS A 111 -27.92 0.21 3.45
CA LYS A 111 -29.15 0.51 4.21
C LYS A 111 -30.34 -0.38 3.83
N HIS A 112 -30.33 -0.96 2.63
CA HIS A 112 -31.34 -1.88 2.11
C HIS A 112 -30.96 -3.37 2.26
N GLY A 113 -29.92 -3.70 3.03
CA GLY A 113 -29.47 -5.08 3.24
C GLY A 113 -28.76 -5.71 2.04
N ARG A 114 -28.50 -4.95 0.97
CA ARG A 114 -27.79 -5.44 -0.21
C ARG A 114 -26.30 -5.60 0.09
N PRO A 115 -25.66 -6.73 -0.28
CA PRO A 115 -24.25 -6.94 -0.05
C PRO A 115 -23.42 -6.01 -0.95
N ILE A 116 -22.53 -5.25 -0.34
CA ILE A 116 -21.50 -4.45 -1.01
C ILE A 116 -20.18 -5.21 -0.83
N PRO A 117 -19.53 -5.64 -1.92
CA PRO A 117 -18.26 -6.34 -1.84
C PRO A 117 -17.18 -5.46 -1.19
N GLY A 118 -16.21 -6.10 -0.55
CA GLY A 118 -15.03 -5.40 -0.03
C GLY A 118 -14.26 -4.75 -1.16
N ARG A 119 -13.64 -3.60 -0.88
CA ARG A 119 -12.80 -2.86 -1.82
C ARG A 119 -11.44 -2.61 -1.20
N PHE A 120 -10.43 -3.26 -1.75
CA PHE A 120 -9.04 -3.19 -1.31
C PHE A 120 -8.18 -2.82 -2.51
N ASP A 121 -7.82 -1.56 -2.60
CA ASP A 121 -7.11 -0.98 -3.74
C ASP A 121 -5.61 -1.29 -3.66
N THR A 122 -4.96 -1.27 -4.83
CA THR A 122 -3.52 -1.47 -4.99
C THR A 122 -2.79 -0.14 -5.02
N ALA A 123 -1.56 -0.13 -4.50
CA ALA A 123 -0.76 1.07 -4.35
C ALA A 123 0.72 0.81 -4.66
N LEU A 124 1.39 1.86 -5.13
CA LEU A 124 2.85 1.89 -5.22
C LEU A 124 3.39 2.25 -3.85
N ILE A 125 4.31 1.44 -3.36
CA ILE A 125 4.87 1.56 -2.02
C ILE A 125 6.39 1.63 -2.14
N ASN A 126 6.99 2.58 -1.42
CA ASN A 126 8.43 2.63 -1.22
C ASN A 126 8.81 1.62 -0.12
N ASP A 127 9.53 0.57 -0.49
CA ASP A 127 9.96 -0.49 0.43
C ASP A 127 11.25 -0.14 1.21
N GLY A 128 11.82 1.05 0.97
CA GLY A 128 13.00 1.56 1.66
C GLY A 128 14.32 0.97 1.14
N THR A 129 14.28 0.14 0.10
CA THR A 129 15.47 -0.52 -0.46
C THR A 129 16.17 0.31 -1.54
N TRP A 130 15.81 1.59 -1.71
CA TRP A 130 16.52 2.52 -2.60
C TRP A 130 17.97 2.68 -2.12
N ARG A 131 18.89 1.91 -2.72
CA ARG A 131 20.32 2.18 -2.63
C ARG A 131 20.62 3.14 -3.77
N CYS A 132 21.02 4.38 -3.44
CA CYS A 132 21.73 5.24 -4.38
C CYS A 132 23.01 4.51 -4.79
N THR A 133 22.94 3.66 -5.80
CA THR A 133 24.12 3.19 -6.50
C THR A 133 24.15 4.01 -7.77
N TRP A 134 25.06 4.98 -7.79
CA TRP A 134 25.59 5.54 -9.01
C TRP A 134 26.23 4.39 -9.80
N CYS A 135 25.41 3.56 -10.46
CA CYS A 135 25.83 2.58 -11.43
C CYS A 135 24.86 2.62 -12.60
N GLU A 136 25.44 2.96 -13.75
CA GLU A 136 24.91 3.14 -15.11
C GLU A 136 23.96 2.02 -15.59
N SER A 137 22.74 2.01 -15.06
CA SER A 137 21.58 1.41 -15.69
C SER A 137 20.35 2.16 -15.15
N LEU A 138 19.87 3.12 -15.93
CA LEU A 138 18.70 3.98 -15.68
C LEU A 138 17.36 3.21 -15.58
N THR A 139 17.39 1.90 -15.39
CA THR A 139 16.24 1.00 -15.61
C THR A 139 15.75 0.27 -14.36
N ASN A 140 16.38 0.47 -13.21
CA ASN A 140 16.10 -0.32 -12.01
C ASN A 140 15.27 0.46 -10.98
N PHE A 141 13.95 0.21 -10.94
CA PHE A 141 12.98 0.64 -9.90
C PHE A 141 13.25 0.01 -8.52
N THR A 142 14.51 -0.10 -8.14
CA THR A 142 14.98 -0.60 -6.85
C THR A 142 14.42 0.30 -5.76
N GLY A 143 13.56 -0.23 -4.90
CA GLY A 143 12.94 0.56 -3.82
C GLY A 143 11.42 0.72 -3.91
N TYR A 144 10.79 0.38 -5.05
CA TYR A 144 9.33 0.45 -5.19
C TYR A 144 8.72 -0.91 -5.47
N ARG A 145 7.57 -1.17 -4.85
CA ARG A 145 6.80 -2.40 -5.04
C ARG A 145 5.31 -2.12 -5.00
N VAL A 146 4.53 -2.92 -5.73
CA VAL A 146 3.07 -2.88 -5.65
C VAL A 146 2.60 -3.68 -4.44
N GLY A 147 1.64 -3.13 -3.70
CA GLY A 147 0.95 -3.84 -2.64
C GLY A 147 -0.55 -3.54 -2.65
N ARG A 148 -1.36 -4.53 -2.28
CA ARG A 148 -2.79 -4.37 -2.02
C ARG A 148 -3.00 -4.00 -0.56
N ILE A 149 -3.73 -2.92 -0.31
CA ILE A 149 -3.93 -2.41 1.05
C ILE A 149 -5.22 -2.98 1.61
N HIS A 150 -5.11 -3.75 2.68
CA HIS A 150 -6.27 -4.37 3.32
C HIS A 150 -6.76 -3.59 4.54
N VAL A 151 -5.85 -3.07 5.36
CA VAL A 151 -6.20 -2.37 6.60
C VAL A 151 -5.38 -1.10 6.71
N LEU A 152 -6.04 0.01 7.04
CA LEU A 152 -5.38 1.23 7.51
C LEU A 152 -5.74 1.40 8.98
N PHE A 153 -4.76 1.55 9.85
CA PHE A 153 -4.99 1.60 11.29
C PHE A 153 -3.95 2.47 11.99
N SER A 154 -4.20 2.73 13.27
CA SER A 154 -3.24 3.40 14.13
C SER A 154 -3.15 2.66 15.45
N ILE A 155 -1.95 2.60 16.02
CA ILE A 155 -1.77 2.13 17.39
C ILE A 155 -2.03 3.33 18.31
N PRO A 156 -3.02 3.27 19.22
CA PRO A 156 -3.29 4.37 20.15
C PRO A 156 -2.03 4.77 20.96
N PRO A 157 -1.74 6.08 21.12
CA PRO A 157 -0.51 6.55 21.79
C PRO A 157 -0.28 5.98 23.19
N ARG A 158 -1.35 5.71 23.93
CA ARG A 158 -1.31 5.07 25.26
C ARG A 158 -0.61 3.70 25.29
N TYR A 159 -0.50 3.02 24.15
CA TYR A 159 0.16 1.72 24.04
C TYR A 159 1.60 1.83 23.54
N HIS A 160 2.06 3.00 23.10
CA HIS A 160 3.39 3.16 22.50
C HIS A 160 4.50 2.79 23.49
N VAL A 161 4.41 3.27 24.74
CA VAL A 161 5.40 3.02 25.80
C VAL A 161 5.57 1.53 26.12
N ARG A 162 4.56 0.70 25.87
CA ARG A 162 4.61 -0.75 26.13
C ARG A 162 5.12 -1.56 24.93
N LEU A 163 5.00 -0.99 23.72
CA LEU A 163 5.29 -1.72 22.47
C LEU A 163 6.59 -1.28 21.84
N PHE A 164 6.98 -0.01 21.99
CA PHE A 164 8.12 0.59 21.32
C PHE A 164 9.16 1.09 22.32
N GLU A 165 10.43 1.01 21.92
CA GLU A 165 11.52 1.61 22.67
C GLU A 165 11.44 3.16 22.64
N ALA A 166 11.90 3.82 23.70
CA ALA A 166 11.66 5.24 23.95
C ALA A 166 12.17 6.19 22.84
N ASN A 167 13.18 5.78 22.08
CA ASN A 167 13.82 6.62 21.06
C ASN A 167 13.33 6.33 19.64
N VAL A 168 12.29 5.50 19.47
CA VAL A 168 11.85 5.07 18.14
C VAL A 168 10.64 5.89 17.67
N PRO A 169 10.71 6.55 16.51
CA PRO A 169 9.57 7.30 15.97
C PRO A 169 8.47 6.34 15.50
N VAL A 170 7.31 6.38 16.14
CA VAL A 170 6.14 5.59 15.76
C VAL A 170 5.27 6.36 14.77
N PRO A 171 5.02 5.85 13.55
CA PRO A 171 4.15 6.51 12.60
C PRO A 171 2.71 6.66 13.12
N ALA A 172 2.08 7.79 12.80
CA ALA A 172 0.70 8.05 13.19
C ALA A 172 -0.29 7.05 12.57
N HIS A 173 -0.05 6.63 11.33
CA HIS A 173 -0.88 5.69 10.60
C HIS A 173 -0.04 4.58 9.96
N LEU A 174 -0.54 3.36 10.07
CA LEU A 174 0.04 2.13 9.55
C LEU A 174 -0.93 1.49 8.56
N ALA A 175 -0.38 0.70 7.64
CA ALA A 175 -1.14 -0.07 6.68
C ALA A 175 -0.70 -1.54 6.70
N TYR A 176 -1.67 -2.45 6.70
CA TYR A 176 -1.43 -3.86 6.39
C TYR A 176 -1.56 -4.07 4.88
N VAL A 177 -0.50 -4.63 4.29
CA VAL A 177 -0.34 -4.74 2.84
C VAL A 177 -0.05 -6.19 2.47
N ALA A 178 -0.75 -6.68 1.45
CA ALA A 178 -0.39 -7.91 0.74
C ALA A 178 0.49 -7.56 -0.47
N TRP A 179 1.66 -8.17 -0.58
CA TRP A 179 2.65 -7.77 -1.59
C TRP A 179 2.44 -8.45 -2.93
N TYR A 180 2.86 -7.75 -3.99
CA TYR A 180 3.14 -8.32 -5.30
C TYR A 180 4.65 -8.53 -5.46
N SER A 181 5.03 -9.27 -6.50
CA SER A 181 6.43 -9.45 -6.91
C SER A 181 7.10 -8.10 -7.18
N ALA A 182 8.43 -8.06 -7.05
CA ALA A 182 9.21 -6.90 -7.48
C ALA A 182 9.05 -6.67 -8.99
N PHE A 183 9.32 -5.43 -9.41
CA PHE A 183 9.40 -5.09 -10.83
C PHE A 183 10.59 -5.81 -11.46
N GLY A 184 10.30 -6.62 -12.48
CA GLY A 184 11.33 -7.19 -13.36
C GLY A 184 11.48 -6.33 -14.62
N ASN A 185 11.90 -6.96 -15.71
CA ASN A 185 11.95 -6.29 -17.00
C ASN A 185 10.53 -5.98 -17.51
N PRO A 186 10.31 -4.81 -18.13
CA PRO A 186 9.05 -4.51 -18.78
C PRO A 186 8.83 -5.45 -19.98
N ASP A 187 7.57 -5.72 -20.33
CA ASP A 187 7.26 -6.51 -21.53
C ASP A 187 7.74 -5.77 -22.78
N PRO A 188 8.44 -6.41 -23.72
CA PRO A 188 9.03 -5.74 -24.88
C PRO A 188 7.98 -5.17 -25.84
N ASN A 189 6.75 -5.69 -25.86
CA ASN A 189 5.76 -5.26 -26.84
C ASN A 189 5.00 -4.01 -26.42
N HIS A 190 4.75 -3.86 -25.11
CA HIS A 190 3.88 -2.80 -24.59
C HIS A 190 4.52 -2.01 -23.43
N GLY A 191 5.74 -2.37 -23.03
CA GLY A 191 6.52 -1.65 -22.03
C GLY A 191 5.99 -1.73 -20.61
N MET A 192 4.97 -2.53 -20.29
CA MET A 192 4.38 -2.56 -18.92
C MET A 192 5.06 -3.62 -18.06
N PHE A 193 5.18 -3.34 -16.76
CA PHE A 193 5.73 -4.31 -15.81
C PHE A 193 4.73 -5.40 -15.48
N LYS A 194 5.18 -6.66 -15.56
CA LYS A 194 4.44 -7.80 -15.06
C LYS A 194 4.66 -7.96 -13.57
N VAL A 195 3.57 -8.05 -12.80
CA VAL A 195 3.59 -8.33 -11.37
C VAL A 195 2.65 -9.51 -11.04
N ALA A 196 3.00 -10.29 -10.03
CA ALA A 196 2.17 -11.40 -9.55
C ALA A 196 1.97 -11.29 -8.03
N PRO A 197 0.82 -11.71 -7.47
CA PRO A 197 0.66 -11.76 -6.03
C PRO A 197 1.78 -12.60 -5.40
N LEU A 198 2.48 -12.04 -4.43
CA LEU A 198 3.61 -12.71 -3.80
C LEU A 198 3.06 -13.71 -2.78
N LYS A 199 3.38 -14.99 -2.97
CA LYS A 199 2.92 -16.10 -2.14
C LYS A 199 4.10 -16.86 -1.55
N ASP A 200 3.93 -17.36 -0.32
CA ASP A 200 4.88 -18.27 0.33
C ASP A 200 4.72 -19.70 -0.21
N ARG A 201 5.56 -20.62 0.25
CA ARG A 201 5.57 -22.05 -0.09
C ARG A 201 4.21 -22.72 0.14
N ASP A 202 3.47 -22.26 1.14
CA ASP A 202 2.12 -22.76 1.47
C ASP A 202 1.01 -22.09 0.63
N GLY A 203 1.36 -21.28 -0.37
CA GLY A 203 0.40 -20.58 -1.23
C GLY A 203 -0.26 -19.36 -0.58
N GLN A 204 0.14 -19.01 0.64
CA GLN A 204 -0.37 -17.88 1.40
C GLN A 204 0.24 -16.56 0.94
N HIS A 205 -0.53 -15.48 0.95
CA HIS A 205 -0.01 -14.15 0.58
C HIS A 205 1.06 -13.67 1.56
N ILE A 206 2.18 -13.19 1.02
CA ILE A 206 3.20 -12.52 1.81
C ILE A 206 2.71 -11.11 2.13
N CYS A 207 2.51 -10.84 3.42
CA CYS A 207 1.99 -9.57 3.91
C CYS A 207 2.94 -8.92 4.91
N SER A 208 2.87 -7.59 5.03
CA SER A 208 3.56 -6.87 6.10
C SER A 208 2.80 -5.63 6.51
N ILE A 209 3.19 -5.06 7.66
CA ILE A 209 2.74 -3.74 8.08
C ILE A 209 3.81 -2.72 7.71
N ILE A 210 3.37 -1.59 7.15
CA ILE A 210 4.21 -0.46 6.76
C ILE A 210 3.63 0.84 7.31
N SER A 211 4.46 1.89 7.34
CA SER A 211 3.96 3.24 7.52
C SER A 211 3.12 3.65 6.33
N VAL A 212 1.98 4.33 6.57
CA VAL A 212 1.24 4.99 5.49
C VAL A 212 2.10 6.03 4.77
N ALA A 213 3.16 6.51 5.44
CA ALA A 213 4.13 7.41 4.84
C ALA A 213 4.92 6.81 3.65
N ASN A 214 4.94 5.48 3.53
CA ASN A 214 5.61 4.77 2.46
C ASN A 214 4.70 4.54 1.24
N ILE A 215 3.38 4.77 1.39
CA ILE A 215 2.43 4.65 0.29
C ILE A 215 2.53 5.90 -0.58
N CYS A 216 2.85 5.72 -1.86
CA CYS A 216 3.10 6.84 -2.77
C CYS A 216 1.83 7.28 -3.51
N ARG A 217 1.04 6.32 -4.02
CA ARG A 217 -0.17 6.57 -4.83
C ARG A 217 -0.91 5.27 -5.14
N SER A 218 -2.14 5.35 -5.64
CA SER A 218 -2.84 4.19 -6.20
C SER A 218 -2.14 3.70 -7.47
N VAL A 219 -2.26 2.40 -7.73
CA VAL A 219 -1.76 1.73 -8.93
C VAL A 219 -2.88 0.91 -9.52
N HIS A 220 -3.07 1.02 -10.83
CA HIS A 220 -4.03 0.21 -11.54
C HIS A 220 -3.36 -1.03 -12.13
N LEU A 221 -3.87 -2.20 -11.76
CA LEU A 221 -3.44 -3.48 -12.28
C LEU A 221 -4.40 -3.97 -13.36
N LEU A 222 -3.86 -4.30 -14.53
CA LEU A 222 -4.58 -4.91 -15.63
C LEU A 222 -4.40 -6.43 -15.52
N PRO A 223 -5.47 -7.23 -15.42
CA PRO A 223 -5.35 -8.68 -15.40
C PRO A 223 -4.65 -9.19 -16.66
N LYS A 224 -3.68 -10.09 -16.51
CA LYS A 224 -3.08 -10.78 -17.65
C LYS A 224 -4.04 -11.89 -18.08
N PHE A 225 -4.82 -11.62 -19.12
CA PHE A 225 -5.70 -12.61 -19.72
C PHE A 225 -4.89 -13.66 -20.50
N GLY A 226 -5.36 -14.91 -20.45
CA GLY A 226 -4.94 -15.95 -21.38
C GLY A 226 -5.70 -15.83 -22.70
N PRO A 227 -5.72 -16.91 -23.51
CA PRO A 227 -6.50 -16.95 -24.75
C PRO A 227 -8.00 -16.71 -24.54
N VAL A 228 -8.52 -17.08 -23.37
CA VAL A 228 -9.92 -16.92 -22.97
C VAL A 228 -9.95 -16.21 -21.63
N ALA A 229 -10.79 -15.18 -21.51
CA ALA A 229 -11.03 -14.49 -20.25
C ALA A 229 -11.93 -15.38 -19.35
N PRO A 230 -11.51 -15.69 -18.10
CA PRO A 230 -12.32 -16.50 -17.21
C PRO A 230 -13.64 -15.79 -16.84
N VAL A 231 -14.76 -16.50 -16.98
CA VAL A 231 -16.12 -15.94 -16.82
C VAL A 231 -16.43 -15.62 -15.36
N GLU A 232 -15.79 -16.32 -14.44
CA GLU A 232 -15.92 -16.13 -13.00
C GLU A 232 -15.21 -14.86 -12.48
N TRP A 233 -14.38 -14.21 -13.31
CA TRP A 233 -13.71 -12.97 -12.91
C TRP A 233 -14.69 -11.81 -12.88
N THR A 234 -14.73 -11.16 -11.73
CA THR A 234 -15.50 -9.94 -11.47
C THR A 234 -14.56 -8.87 -10.95
N SER A 235 -14.99 -7.61 -10.98
CA SER A 235 -14.24 -6.50 -10.38
C SER A 235 -13.93 -6.71 -8.89
N SER A 236 -14.71 -7.55 -8.19
CA SER A 236 -14.56 -7.82 -6.76
C SER A 236 -13.57 -8.94 -6.42
N ASN A 237 -13.31 -9.88 -7.33
CA ASN A 237 -12.49 -11.07 -7.06
C ASN A 237 -11.25 -11.19 -7.95
N VAL A 238 -11.13 -10.40 -9.02
CA VAL A 238 -10.05 -10.55 -10.00
C VAL A 238 -8.66 -10.37 -9.37
N LEU A 239 -8.54 -9.49 -8.37
CA LEU A 239 -7.30 -9.28 -7.61
C LEU A 239 -6.89 -10.48 -6.75
N ASP A 240 -7.84 -11.37 -6.43
CA ASP A 240 -7.61 -12.58 -5.63
C ASP A 240 -7.37 -13.80 -6.53
N LEU A 241 -8.05 -13.87 -7.68
CA LEU A 241 -8.03 -15.04 -8.57
C LEU A 241 -6.95 -14.98 -9.66
N CYS A 242 -6.62 -13.79 -10.15
CA CYS A 242 -5.74 -13.66 -11.30
C CYS A 242 -4.27 -13.90 -10.90
N PRO A 243 -3.53 -14.75 -11.63
CA PRO A 243 -2.17 -15.14 -11.26
C PRO A 243 -1.12 -14.07 -11.58
N ALA A 244 -1.41 -13.17 -12.52
CA ALA A 244 -0.47 -12.14 -12.95
C ALA A 244 -1.20 -10.92 -13.52
N PHE A 245 -0.60 -9.76 -13.34
CA PHE A 245 -1.12 -8.48 -13.79
C PHE A 245 -0.04 -7.70 -14.52
N PHE A 246 -0.47 -6.75 -15.33
CA PHE A 246 0.37 -5.69 -15.86
C PHE A 246 0.09 -4.40 -15.11
N VAL A 247 1.15 -3.69 -14.73
CA VAL A 247 1.03 -2.36 -14.12
C VAL A 247 0.74 -1.34 -15.19
N SER A 248 -0.44 -0.72 -15.12
CA SER A 248 -0.87 0.29 -16.08
C SER A 248 0.05 1.51 -16.01
N ASN A 249 0.58 1.91 -17.16
CA ASN A 249 1.32 3.16 -17.36
C ASN A 249 0.38 4.35 -17.67
N PHE A 250 -0.90 4.11 -17.98
CA PHE A 250 -1.82 5.14 -18.49
C PHE A 250 -2.71 5.80 -17.43
N THR A 251 -2.86 5.18 -16.26
CA THR A 251 -3.86 5.65 -15.27
C THR A 251 -3.39 6.91 -14.56
N ASP A 252 -2.08 7.11 -14.46
CA ASP A 252 -1.50 8.28 -13.81
C ASP A 252 -0.23 8.69 -14.58
N LYS A 253 -0.23 9.89 -15.18
CA LYS A 253 0.94 10.44 -15.88
C LYS A 253 2.16 10.55 -14.97
N HIS A 254 1.96 10.65 -13.65
CA HIS A 254 3.05 10.57 -12.71
C HIS A 254 3.55 9.16 -12.52
N LEU A 255 2.68 8.16 -12.48
CA LEU A 255 3.10 6.77 -12.47
C LEU A 255 3.84 6.45 -13.77
N PHE A 256 3.37 6.98 -14.91
CA PHE A 256 4.11 6.98 -16.17
C PHE A 256 5.51 7.57 -15.97
N ARG A 257 5.62 8.80 -15.47
CA ARG A 257 6.91 9.44 -15.24
C ARG A 257 7.82 8.70 -14.26
N THR A 258 7.25 8.19 -13.19
CA THR A 258 7.99 7.49 -12.13
C THR A 258 8.39 6.08 -12.54
N LEU A 259 7.68 5.41 -13.46
CA LEU A 259 7.93 4.01 -13.84
C LEU A 259 8.41 3.81 -15.29
N PHE A 260 8.25 4.78 -16.18
CA PHE A 260 8.42 4.55 -17.62
C PHE A 260 9.12 5.70 -18.37
N ASP A 261 9.26 6.88 -17.74
CA ASP A 261 9.94 8.03 -18.34
C ASP A 261 11.41 8.00 -17.91
N THR A 262 12.21 7.26 -18.69
CA THR A 262 13.66 7.39 -18.71
C THR A 262 13.98 8.49 -19.70
N ASP A 263 14.23 9.71 -19.22
CA ASP A 263 14.78 10.77 -20.07
C ASP A 263 16.11 10.26 -20.68
N GLU A 264 16.14 10.15 -22.02
CA GLU A 264 17.35 10.23 -22.86
C GLU A 264 17.86 11.67 -22.92
#